data_AF-A0A7L4P457-F1
#
_entry.id   AF-A0A7L4P457-F1
#
_cell.length_a   1.000
_cell.length_b   1.000
_cell.length_c   1.000
_cell.angle_alpha   90.00
_cell.angle_beta   90.00
_cell.angle_gamma   90.00
#
_symmetry.space_group_name_H-M   'P 1'
#
loop_
_entity.id
_entity.type
_entity.pdbx_description
1 polymer ?
#
loop_
_entity_poly.entity_id
_entity_poly.type
_entity_poly.pdbx_seq_one_letter_code
_entity_poly.pdbx_strand_id
1 'polypeptide(L)'
;MIDWKAVGVGSVINAVLTIVLTVAFFPLFFIGPVVGGLVATYIGSGEKNDAPAEGALTGIIGGLIIGILFMAGFGALSAMIGLIFAKIGLVAGAMTLIAGLFITLVAMFLGGVLGAVGGVLGAEIRENG
;
A
#
# COMPACT_ATOMS: atom_id res chain seq x y z
N MET A 1 6.62 21.98 -2.45
CA MET A 1 7.66 20.92 -2.44
C MET A 1 7.18 19.76 -1.58
N ILE A 2 7.28 18.54 -2.11
CA ILE A 2 6.77 17.30 -1.47
C ILE A 2 7.48 17.04 -0.14
N ASP A 3 6.70 16.84 0.93
CA ASP A 3 7.22 16.39 2.23
C ASP A 3 7.37 14.86 2.29
N TRP A 4 8.59 14.39 2.01
CA TRP A 4 8.92 12.97 2.01
C TRP A 4 8.76 12.28 3.36
N LYS A 5 8.87 13.00 4.49
CA LYS A 5 8.68 12.40 5.80
C LYS A 5 7.20 12.08 6.01
N ALA A 6 6.32 13.02 5.67
CA ALA A 6 4.89 12.84 5.78
C ALA A 6 4.38 11.74 4.84
N VAL A 7 4.87 11.72 3.59
CA VAL A 7 4.60 10.63 2.62
C VAL A 7 5.04 9.27 3.18
N GLY A 8 6.22 9.19 3.79
CA GLY A 8 6.72 7.97 4.42
C GLY A 8 5.82 7.46 5.54
N VAL A 9 5.41 8.35 6.46
CA VAL A 9 4.49 8.01 7.56
C VAL A 9 3.14 7.54 7.03
N GLY A 10 2.56 8.29 6.09
CA GLY A 10 1.30 7.92 5.45
C GLY A 10 1.38 6.58 4.73
N SER A 11 2.52 6.24 4.15
CA SER A 11 2.72 4.96 3.42
C SER A 11 2.71 3.77 4.36
N VAL A 12 3.31 3.92 5.54
CA VAL A 12 3.29 2.89 6.59
C VAL A 12 1.86 2.73 7.13
N ILE A 13 1.17 3.84 7.42
CA ILE A 13 -0.23 3.82 7.87
C ILE A 13 -1.12 3.13 6.84
N ASN A 14 -0.97 3.48 5.56
CA ASN A 14 -1.64 2.83 4.44
C ASN A 14 -1.41 1.31 4.48
N ALA A 15 -0.15 0.86 4.49
CA ALA A 15 0.18 -0.55 4.46
C ALA A 15 -0.40 -1.31 5.66
N VAL A 16 -0.23 -0.78 6.87
CA VAL A 16 -0.72 -1.41 8.11
C VAL A 16 -2.24 -1.50 8.12
N LEU A 17 -2.94 -0.40 7.83
CA LEU A 17 -4.41 -0.39 7.79
C LEU A 17 -4.94 -1.33 6.72
N THR A 18 -4.34 -1.31 5.53
CA THR A 18 -4.75 -2.18 4.42
C THR A 18 -4.63 -3.65 4.81
N ILE A 19 -3.50 -4.06 5.41
CA ILE A 19 -3.28 -5.44 5.83
C ILE A 19 -4.28 -5.84 6.93
N VAL A 20 -4.42 -5.01 7.96
CA VAL A 20 -5.33 -5.30 9.09
C VAL A 20 -6.78 -5.41 8.60
N LEU A 21 -7.24 -4.46 7.77
CA LEU A 21 -8.62 -4.47 7.26
C LEU A 21 -8.86 -5.58 6.24
N THR A 22 -7.84 -5.99 5.47
CA THR A 22 -7.93 -7.17 4.60
C THR A 22 -8.21 -8.43 5.41
N VAL A 23 -7.53 -8.60 6.55
CA VAL A 23 -7.67 -9.79 7.40
C VAL A 23 -8.95 -9.74 8.25
N ALA A 24 -9.28 -8.56 8.81
CA ALA A 24 -10.36 -8.43 9.78
C ALA A 24 -11.74 -8.14 9.15
N PHE A 25 -11.79 -7.34 8.07
CA PHE A 25 -13.04 -6.78 7.54
C PHE A 25 -13.03 -6.64 6.01
N PHE A 26 -12.81 -7.73 5.28
CA PHE A 26 -12.88 -7.69 3.82
C PHE A 26 -14.30 -7.24 3.35
N PRO A 27 -14.44 -6.26 2.44
CA PRO A 27 -13.42 -5.69 1.55
C PRO A 27 -12.87 -4.30 1.94
N LEU A 28 -12.88 -3.90 3.22
CA LEU A 28 -12.52 -2.54 3.67
C LEU A 28 -11.04 -2.15 3.49
N PHE A 29 -10.23 -2.96 2.81
CA PHE A 29 -8.80 -2.71 2.57
C PHE A 29 -8.51 -1.38 1.86
N PHE A 30 -9.46 -0.87 1.06
CA PHE A 30 -9.35 0.40 0.34
C PHE A 30 -9.31 1.64 1.25
N ILE A 31 -9.67 1.50 2.53
CA ILE A 31 -9.60 2.60 3.50
C ILE A 31 -8.13 2.95 3.81
N GLY A 32 -7.22 1.96 3.79
CA GLY A 32 -5.81 2.17 4.10
C GLY A 32 -5.17 3.26 3.22
N PRO A 33 -5.24 3.18 1.88
CA PRO A 33 -4.67 4.20 1.01
C PRO A 33 -5.28 5.59 1.21
N VAL A 34 -6.61 5.67 1.39
CA VAL A 34 -7.31 6.95 1.63
C VAL A 34 -6.82 7.59 2.93
N VAL A 35 -6.78 6.83 4.02
CA VAL A 35 -6.32 7.33 5.32
C VAL A 35 -4.83 7.67 5.29
N GLY A 36 -4.01 6.84 4.65
CA GLY A 36 -2.58 7.11 4.51
C GLY A 36 -2.31 8.41 3.76
N GLY A 37 -2.97 8.61 2.60
CA GLY A 37 -2.87 9.83 1.82
C GLY A 37 -3.37 11.07 2.59
N LEU A 38 -4.48 10.93 3.32
CA LEU A 38 -5.02 11.98 4.18
C LEU A 38 -4.02 12.37 5.27
N VAL A 39 -3.47 11.39 5.98
CA VAL A 39 -2.52 11.66 7.06
C VAL A 39 -1.27 12.33 6.50
N ALA A 40 -0.74 11.86 5.37
CA ALA A 40 0.44 12.44 4.74
C ALA A 40 0.26 13.94 4.44
N THR A 41 -0.85 14.34 3.84
CA THR A 41 -1.05 15.75 3.46
C THR A 41 -1.55 16.62 4.61
N TYR A 42 -2.25 16.03 5.59
CA TYR A 42 -2.71 16.71 6.79
C TYR A 42 -1.53 17.12 7.69
N ILE A 43 -0.57 16.22 7.92
CA ILE A 43 0.59 16.50 8.78
C ILE A 43 1.76 17.15 8.02
N GLY A 44 1.80 16.98 6.70
CA GLY A 44 2.86 17.52 5.87
C GLY A 44 2.84 19.04 5.82
N SER A 45 3.99 19.64 5.49
CA SER A 45 4.09 21.08 5.23
C SER A 45 4.08 21.43 3.73
N GLY A 46 3.65 20.50 2.88
CA GLY A 46 3.58 20.66 1.43
C GLY A 46 2.55 21.71 0.99
N GLU A 47 2.67 22.19 -0.24
CA GLU A 47 1.67 23.10 -0.82
C GLU A 47 0.39 22.34 -1.15
N LYS A 48 -0.78 23.00 -1.08
CA LYS A 48 -2.07 22.37 -1.42
C LYS A 48 -2.07 21.71 -2.79
N ASN A 49 -1.43 22.36 -3.76
CA ASN A 49 -1.35 21.86 -5.13
C ASN A 49 -0.53 20.56 -5.26
N ASP A 50 0.37 20.30 -4.31
CA ASP A 50 1.16 19.07 -4.25
C ASP A 50 0.40 17.92 -3.55
N ALA A 51 -0.68 18.22 -2.82
CA ALA A 51 -1.39 17.24 -1.98
C ALA A 51 -1.92 16.01 -2.74
N PRO A 52 -2.49 16.11 -3.96
CA PRO A 52 -2.88 14.93 -4.72
C PRO A 52 -1.66 14.04 -5.05
N ALA A 53 -0.51 14.66 -5.35
CA ALA A 53 0.71 13.94 -5.69
C ALA A 53 1.34 13.28 -4.45
N GLU A 54 1.37 13.97 -3.30
CA GLU A 54 1.81 13.41 -2.01
C GLU A 54 0.93 12.23 -1.58
N GLY A 55 -0.39 12.38 -1.71
CA GLY A 55 -1.34 11.31 -1.47
C GLY A 55 -1.14 10.12 -2.42
N ALA A 56 -0.94 10.38 -3.71
CA ALA A 56 -0.68 9.32 -4.70
C ALA A 56 0.62 8.57 -4.40
N LEU A 57 1.70 9.28 -4.09
CA LEU A 57 2.99 8.67 -3.71
C LEU A 57 2.84 7.81 -2.46
N THR A 58 2.08 8.30 -1.47
CA THR A 58 1.75 7.55 -0.25
C THR A 58 1.00 6.25 -0.56
N GLY A 59 0.06 6.33 -1.48
CA GLY A 59 -0.68 5.21 -2.02
C GLY A 59 0.20 4.16 -2.70
N ILE A 60 1.06 4.62 -3.61
CA ILE A 60 1.97 3.79 -4.40
C ILE A 60 3.01 3.11 -3.51
N ILE A 61 3.66 3.86 -2.62
CA ILE A 61 4.68 3.33 -1.71
C ILE A 61 4.04 2.35 -0.72
N GLY A 62 2.88 2.66 -0.16
CA GLY A 62 2.14 1.71 0.67
C GLY A 62 1.75 0.43 -0.08
N GLY A 63 1.30 0.56 -1.33
CA GLY A 63 1.03 -0.58 -2.23
C GLY A 63 2.27 -1.44 -2.49
N LEU A 64 3.44 -0.81 -2.67
CA LEU A 64 4.72 -1.50 -2.81
C LEU A 64 5.12 -2.26 -1.53
N ILE A 65 4.96 -1.64 -0.36
CA ILE A 65 5.21 -2.27 0.95
C ILE A 65 4.34 -3.52 1.09
N ILE A 66 3.04 -3.41 0.81
CA ILE A 66 2.10 -4.53 0.86
C ILE A 66 2.56 -5.63 -0.11
N GLY A 67 2.90 -5.28 -1.35
CA GLY A 67 3.37 -6.22 -2.37
C GLY A 67 4.60 -7.02 -1.93
N ILE A 68 5.61 -6.33 -1.38
CA ILE A 68 6.82 -6.95 -0.84
C ILE A 68 6.49 -7.92 0.29
N LEU A 69 5.63 -7.50 1.23
CA LEU A 69 5.22 -8.34 2.36
C LEU A 69 4.45 -9.58 1.91
N PHE A 70 3.56 -9.44 0.92
CA PHE A 70 2.83 -10.56 0.33
C PHE A 70 3.75 -11.53 -0.40
N MET A 71 4.69 -11.02 -1.20
CA MET A 71 5.69 -11.86 -1.88
C MET A 71 6.57 -12.62 -0.88
N ALA A 72 7.03 -11.96 0.19
CA ALA A 72 7.79 -12.61 1.24
C ALA A 72 6.97 -13.68 1.97
N GLY A 73 5.72 -13.37 2.32
CA GLY A 73 4.80 -14.30 2.99
C GLY A 73 4.48 -15.53 2.15
N PHE A 74 4.09 -15.34 0.88
CA PHE A 74 3.84 -16.46 -0.02
C PHE A 74 5.12 -17.23 -0.37
N GLY A 75 6.27 -16.55 -0.50
CA GLY A 75 7.56 -17.19 -0.72
C GLY A 75 7.91 -18.17 0.40
N ALA A 76 7.72 -17.76 1.65
CA ALA A 76 7.91 -18.64 2.81
C ALA A 76 6.98 -19.86 2.78
N LEU A 77 5.69 -19.66 2.48
CA LEU A 77 4.73 -20.76 2.34
C LEU A 77 5.10 -21.72 1.21
N SER A 78 5.52 -21.20 0.05
CA SER A 78 5.94 -22.01 -1.10
C SER A 78 7.19 -22.83 -0.79
N ALA A 79 8.15 -22.28 -0.04
CA ALA A 79 9.35 -23.01 0.39
C ALA A 79 8.98 -24.17 1.33
N MET A 80 8.06 -23.95 2.27
CA MET A 80 7.55 -25.01 3.15
C MET A 80 6.86 -26.13 2.36
N ILE A 81 6.02 -25.78 1.39
CA ILE A 81 5.36 -26.76 0.51
C ILE A 81 6.39 -27.54 -0.32
N GLY A 82 7.41 -26.86 -0.84
CA GLY A 82 8.48 -27.48 -1.62
C GLY A 82 9.32 -28.49 -0.82
N LEU A 83 9.46 -28.29 0.49
CA LEU A 83 10.15 -29.23 1.39
C LEU A 83 9.38 -30.56 1.52
N ILE A 84 8.04 -30.52 1.46
CA ILE A 84 7.16 -31.69 1.58
C ILE A 84 6.89 -32.32 0.20
N PHE A 85 6.81 -31.51 -0.86
CA PHE A 85 6.45 -31.93 -2.21
C PHE A 85 7.41 -31.33 -3.27
N ALA A 86 8.58 -31.93 -3.44
CA ALA A 86 9.70 -31.41 -4.25
C ALA A 86 9.35 -31.04 -5.71
N LYS A 87 8.46 -31.78 -6.39
CA LYS A 87 8.03 -31.46 -7.77
C LYS A 87 6.98 -30.35 -7.84
N ILE A 88 6.25 -30.10 -6.75
CA ILE A 88 5.21 -29.06 -6.67
C ILE A 88 5.83 -27.72 -6.27
N GLY A 89 6.89 -27.73 -5.45
CA GLY A 89 7.55 -26.53 -4.94
C GLY A 89 8.07 -25.56 -6.00
N LEU A 90 8.66 -26.08 -7.09
CA LEU A 90 9.19 -25.25 -8.18
C LEU A 90 8.09 -24.53 -8.96
N VAL A 91 6.99 -25.23 -9.26
CA VAL A 91 5.82 -24.66 -9.95
C VAL A 91 5.09 -23.67 -9.04
N ALA A 92 4.94 -24.01 -7.76
CA ALA A 92 4.34 -23.14 -6.74
C ALA A 92 5.13 -21.84 -6.55
N GLY A 93 6.46 -21.90 -6.58
CA GLY A 93 7.33 -20.73 -6.45
C GLY A 93 7.19 -19.76 -7.63
N ALA A 94 7.17 -20.26 -8.86
CA ALA A 94 6.99 -19.42 -10.05
C ALA A 94 5.60 -18.74 -10.07
N MET A 95 4.54 -19.49 -9.76
CA MET A 95 3.18 -18.96 -9.66
C MET A 95 3.05 -17.90 -8.56
N THR A 96 3.71 -18.12 -7.42
CA THR A 96 3.76 -17.18 -6.30
C THR A 96 4.37 -15.84 -6.72
N LEU A 97 5.47 -15.88 -7.47
CA LEU A 97 6.17 -14.67 -7.91
C LEU A 97 5.33 -13.87 -8.91
N ILE A 98 4.68 -14.55 -9.86
CA ILE A 98 3.77 -13.92 -10.82
C ILE A 98 2.56 -13.30 -10.11
N ALA A 99 1.91 -14.06 -9.22
CA ALA A 99 0.76 -13.58 -8.45
C ALA A 99 1.14 -12.40 -7.55
N GLY A 100 2.28 -12.47 -6.88
CA GLY A 100 2.80 -11.41 -6.02
C GLY A 100 3.12 -10.14 -6.81
N LEU A 101 3.74 -10.26 -7.99
CA LEU A 101 3.99 -9.12 -8.87
C LEU A 101 2.67 -8.47 -9.33
N PHE A 102 1.71 -9.29 -9.76
CA PHE A 102 0.40 -8.81 -10.19
C PHE A 102 -0.34 -8.07 -9.06
N ILE A 103 -0.38 -8.66 -7.86
CA ILE A 103 -0.99 -8.03 -6.68
C ILE A 103 -0.29 -6.72 -6.35
N THR A 104 1.05 -6.67 -6.43
CA THR A 104 1.83 -5.45 -6.17
C THR A 104 1.44 -4.34 -7.14
N LEU A 105 1.38 -4.63 -8.44
CA LEU A 105 1.00 -3.64 -9.45
C LEU A 105 -0.43 -3.12 -9.23
N VAL A 106 -1.37 -4.02 -8.93
CA VAL A 106 -2.76 -3.64 -8.63
C VAL A 106 -2.84 -2.80 -7.36
N ALA A 107 -2.12 -3.19 -6.29
CA ALA A 107 -2.09 -2.46 -5.03
C ALA A 107 -1.45 -1.07 -5.18
N MET A 108 -0.38 -0.95 -5.98
CA MET A 108 0.24 0.34 -6.28
C MET A 108 -0.72 1.25 -7.07
N PHE A 109 -1.42 0.71 -8.06
CA PHE A 109 -2.35 1.48 -8.88
C PHE A 109 -3.57 1.96 -8.07
N LEU A 110 -4.27 1.02 -7.41
CA LEU A 110 -5.41 1.35 -6.55
C LEU A 110 -4.98 2.25 -5.39
N GLY A 111 -3.84 1.93 -4.78
CA GLY A 111 -3.23 2.72 -3.72
C GLY A 111 -2.98 4.14 -4.18
N GLY A 112 -2.36 4.34 -5.35
CA GLY A 112 -2.09 5.67 -5.90
C GLY A 112 -3.36 6.49 -6.16
N VAL A 113 -4.38 5.90 -6.77
CA VAL A 113 -5.65 6.59 -7.04
C VAL A 113 -6.36 6.98 -5.73
N LEU A 114 -6.52 6.02 -4.82
CA LEU A 114 -7.21 6.25 -3.54
C LEU A 114 -6.40 7.14 -2.59
N GLY A 115 -5.07 7.02 -2.64
CA GLY A 115 -4.14 7.88 -1.93
C GLY A 115 -4.25 9.33 -2.38
N ALA A 116 -4.40 9.59 -3.68
CA ALA A 116 -4.65 10.94 -4.18
C ALA A 116 -5.96 11.53 -3.63
N VAL A 117 -7.03 10.73 -3.55
CA VAL A 117 -8.30 11.14 -2.92
C VAL A 117 -8.08 11.49 -1.46
N GLY A 118 -7.38 10.63 -0.71
CA GLY A 118 -6.96 10.91 0.66
C GLY A 118 -6.18 12.21 0.78
N GLY A 119 -5.22 12.42 -0.12
CA GLY A 119 -4.36 13.60 -0.16
C GLY A 119 -5.14 14.90 -0.29
N VAL A 120 -6.12 14.94 -1.20
CA VAL A 120 -7.04 16.09 -1.35
C VAL A 120 -7.82 16.34 -0.07
N LEU A 121 -8.39 15.29 0.54
CA LEU A 121 -9.15 15.42 1.78
C LEU A 121 -8.29 15.95 2.94
N GLY A 122 -7.07 15.44 3.10
CA GLY A 122 -6.16 15.88 4.17
C GLY A 122 -5.74 17.33 4.03
N ALA A 123 -5.50 17.80 2.80
CA ALA A 123 -5.18 19.21 2.56
C ALA A 123 -6.38 20.13 2.84
N GLU A 124 -7.58 19.73 2.42
CA GLU A 124 -8.80 20.51 2.67
C GLU A 124 -9.13 20.62 4.16
N ILE A 125 -8.89 19.56 4.93
CA ILE A 125 -9.04 19.58 6.40
C ILE A 125 -7.99 20.49 7.03
N ARG A 126 -6.73 20.45 6.57
CA ARG A 126 -5.64 21.26 7.12
C ARG A 126 -5.86 22.77 6.92
N GLU A 127 -6.51 23.17 5.83
CA GLU A 127 -6.76 24.59 5.54
C GLU A 127 -8.02 25.15 6.21
N ASN A 128 -9.05 24.32 6.42
CA ASN A 128 -10.35 24.77 6.91
C ASN A 128 -10.64 24.41 8.38
N GLY A 129 -9.77 23.62 9.02
CA GLY A 129 -9.89 23.20 10.42
C GLY A 129 -8.92 23.95 11.34
#